data_AF-A0A840IL19-F1
#
_entry.id   AF-A0A840IL19-F1
#
_cell.length_a   1.000
_cell.length_b   1.000
_cell.length_c   1.000
_cell.angle_alpha   90.00
_cell.angle_beta   90.00
_cell.angle_gamma   90.00
#
_symmetry.space_group_name_H-M   'P 1'
#
loop_
_entity.id
_entity.type
_entity.pdbx_description
1 polymer ?
#
loop_
_entity_poly.entity_id
_entity_poly.type
_entity_poly.pdbx_seq_one_letter_code
_entity_poly.pdbx_strand_id
1 'polypeptide(L)'
;MLTPAAVRRSWEVHTTNHDQLSAAPISRHPPTSPDHEVRLEYEAEQKVFLAQGLLAAKRQDQQDAIDADLEHDAAEKAWLAARDARQNAATVVGLQTTDVMLDLADDFFIRKILEKATPGTQIAIAAQNALNSAEPADWKAYLATGIYAARDRDVAIENEQKAAENRQVTREIKARAENGGMRPRLVAAAATALAGSDQSTILLSRHAGRTHTP
;
A
#
# COMPACT_ATOMS: atom_id res chain seq x y z
N MET A 1 -7.20 -52.19 44.60
CA MET A 1 -8.68 -52.24 44.57
C MET A 1 -9.10 -52.92 43.28
N LEU A 2 -10.14 -53.75 43.36
CA LEU A 2 -10.42 -54.91 42.52
C LEU A 2 -10.78 -54.59 41.06
N THR A 3 -10.32 -55.46 40.16
CA THR A 3 -10.85 -55.73 38.81
C THR A 3 -12.24 -56.39 38.86
N PRO A 4 -13.04 -56.26 37.80
CA PRO A 4 -13.89 -57.37 37.34
C PRO A 4 -13.66 -57.64 35.84
N ALA A 5 -13.12 -58.80 35.47
CA ALA A 5 -13.77 -60.12 35.41
C ALA A 5 -14.57 -60.33 34.10
N ALA A 6 -14.02 -61.23 33.29
CA ALA A 6 -14.58 -61.79 32.08
C ALA A 6 -15.83 -62.63 32.36
N VAL A 7 -16.74 -62.69 31.39
CA VAL A 7 -17.77 -63.74 31.31
C VAL A 7 -17.73 -64.35 29.91
N ARG A 8 -17.04 -65.49 29.80
CA ARG A 8 -17.29 -66.51 28.79
C ARG A 8 -18.60 -67.23 29.15
N ARG A 9 -19.47 -67.47 28.16
CA ARG A 9 -20.42 -68.60 28.22
C ARG A 9 -20.39 -69.35 26.90
N SER A 10 -19.68 -70.48 26.96
CA SER A 10 -19.86 -71.66 26.13
C SER A 10 -21.18 -72.30 26.53
N TRP A 11 -22.03 -72.67 25.58
CA TRP A 11 -23.04 -73.71 25.78
C TRP A 11 -23.03 -74.65 24.59
N GLU A 12 -22.76 -75.91 24.94
CA GLU A 12 -22.69 -77.06 24.06
C GLU A 12 -24.06 -77.46 23.53
N VAL A 13 -23.96 -77.97 22.32
CA VAL A 13 -24.84 -78.86 21.57
C VAL A 13 -25.58 -79.86 22.48
N HIS A 14 -26.90 -79.93 22.34
CA HIS A 14 -27.68 -81.14 22.60
C HIS A 14 -28.57 -81.44 21.40
N THR A 15 -28.34 -82.62 20.84
CA THR A 15 -29.07 -83.28 19.76
C THR A 15 -30.43 -83.76 20.26
N THR A 16 -31.49 -83.67 19.44
CA THR A 16 -32.43 -84.77 19.21
C THR A 16 -33.13 -84.58 17.88
N ASN A 17 -33.07 -85.64 17.10
CA ASN A 17 -33.57 -85.87 15.76
C ASN A 17 -35.03 -86.34 15.83
N HIS A 18 -35.93 -85.82 14.98
CA HIS A 18 -37.16 -86.52 14.62
C HIS A 18 -37.52 -86.26 13.16
N ASP A 19 -37.25 -87.28 12.35
CA ASP A 19 -38.10 -87.86 11.32
C ASP A 19 -38.62 -86.99 10.14
N GLN A 20 -37.99 -87.23 8.98
CA GLN A 20 -38.62 -87.72 7.74
C GLN A 20 -39.95 -87.10 7.28
N LEU A 21 -39.87 -86.18 6.31
CA LEU A 21 -40.74 -86.22 5.12
C LEU A 21 -39.94 -85.82 3.87
N SER A 22 -39.83 -86.79 2.96
CA SER A 22 -39.29 -86.68 1.60
C SER A 22 -40.25 -85.92 0.69
N ALA A 23 -39.75 -84.94 -0.09
CA ALA A 23 -39.94 -84.87 -1.55
C ALA A 23 -39.40 -83.55 -2.19
N ALA A 24 -38.73 -83.74 -3.34
CA ALA A 24 -38.54 -82.85 -4.50
C ALA A 24 -37.13 -82.22 -4.74
N PRO A 25 -36.53 -82.42 -5.93
CA PRO A 25 -35.24 -81.81 -6.29
C PRO A 25 -35.43 -80.35 -6.70
N ILE A 26 -34.94 -79.42 -5.88
CA ILE A 26 -34.87 -78.00 -6.24
C ILE A 26 -33.69 -77.80 -7.20
N SER A 27 -34.02 -77.60 -8.47
CA SER A 27 -33.08 -77.16 -9.51
C SER A 27 -32.46 -75.82 -9.09
N ARG A 28 -31.14 -75.79 -8.84
CA ARG A 28 -30.40 -74.55 -8.56
C ARG A 28 -30.11 -73.84 -9.89
N HIS A 29 -31.04 -72.99 -10.34
CA HIS A 29 -30.66 -71.88 -11.22
C HIS A 29 -30.17 -70.71 -10.36
N PRO A 30 -29.02 -70.07 -10.69
CA PRO A 30 -28.61 -68.85 -10.01
C PRO A 30 -29.59 -67.72 -10.34
N PRO A 31 -30.06 -66.92 -9.36
CA PRO A 31 -30.94 -65.80 -9.67
C PRO A 31 -30.13 -64.67 -10.30
N THR A 32 -30.23 -64.49 -11.62
CA THR A 32 -29.96 -63.20 -12.26
C THR A 32 -31.17 -62.30 -11.97
N SER A 33 -31.15 -61.60 -10.83
CA SER A 33 -32.22 -60.67 -10.42
C SER A 33 -31.89 -59.23 -10.87
N PRO A 34 -32.85 -58.47 -11.45
CA PRO A 34 -32.67 -57.08 -11.91
C PRO A 34 -32.19 -56.09 -10.82
N ASP A 35 -32.38 -56.42 -9.55
CA ASP A 35 -32.06 -55.56 -8.40
C ASP A 35 -30.56 -55.38 -8.15
N HIS A 36 -29.71 -56.25 -8.71
CA HIS A 36 -28.26 -56.17 -8.52
C HIS A 36 -27.60 -55.17 -9.48
N GLU A 37 -28.18 -54.92 -10.65
CA GLU A 37 -27.68 -53.93 -11.63
C GLU A 37 -28.01 -52.50 -11.17
N VAL A 38 -29.25 -52.25 -10.72
CA VAL A 38 -29.70 -50.94 -10.20
C VAL A 38 -28.90 -50.52 -8.96
N ARG A 39 -28.53 -51.47 -8.08
CA ARG A 39 -27.70 -51.20 -6.90
C ARG A 39 -26.28 -50.80 -7.27
N LEU A 40 -25.70 -51.41 -8.30
CA LEU A 40 -24.36 -51.09 -8.80
C LEU A 40 -24.34 -49.74 -9.52
N GLU A 41 -25.42 -49.37 -10.21
CA GLU A 41 -25.59 -48.03 -10.81
C GLU A 41 -25.68 -46.93 -9.75
N TYR A 42 -26.50 -47.12 -8.71
CA TYR A 42 -26.59 -46.16 -7.59
C TYR A 42 -25.26 -46.02 -6.83
N GLU A 43 -24.55 -47.13 -6.60
CA GLU A 43 -23.24 -47.11 -5.96
C GLU A 43 -22.19 -46.42 -6.85
N ALA A 44 -22.27 -46.59 -8.17
CA ALA A 44 -21.40 -45.89 -9.12
C ALA A 44 -21.69 -44.38 -9.15
N GLU A 45 -22.96 -43.97 -9.18
CA GLU A 45 -23.37 -42.57 -9.13
C GLU A 45 -22.97 -41.91 -7.80
N GLN A 46 -23.17 -42.60 -6.68
CA GLN A 46 -22.77 -42.12 -5.36
C GLN A 46 -21.24 -41.94 -5.27
N LYS A 47 -20.46 -42.89 -5.80
CA LYS A 47 -19.00 -42.77 -5.87
C LYS A 47 -18.56 -41.60 -6.74
N VAL A 48 -19.21 -41.38 -7.87
CA VAL A 48 -18.93 -40.24 -8.76
C VAL A 48 -19.26 -38.92 -8.06
N PHE A 49 -20.42 -38.82 -7.40
CA PHE A 49 -20.81 -37.64 -6.63
C PHE A 49 -19.83 -37.32 -5.51
N LEU A 50 -19.44 -38.33 -4.71
CA LEU A 50 -18.47 -38.14 -3.62
C LEU A 50 -17.08 -37.78 -4.15
N ALA A 51 -16.62 -38.42 -5.23
CA ALA A 51 -15.33 -38.11 -5.83
C ALA A 51 -15.31 -36.71 -6.45
N GLN A 52 -16.33 -36.33 -7.21
CA GLN A 52 -16.43 -35.01 -7.84
C GLN A 52 -16.64 -33.91 -6.81
N GLY A 53 -17.51 -34.13 -5.81
CA GLY A 53 -17.74 -33.19 -4.72
C GLY A 53 -16.49 -32.95 -3.88
N LEU A 54 -15.76 -34.02 -3.52
CA LEU A 54 -14.51 -33.90 -2.76
C LEU A 54 -13.40 -33.22 -3.57
N LEU A 55 -13.26 -33.54 -4.86
CA LEU A 55 -12.29 -32.88 -5.74
C LEU A 55 -12.64 -31.41 -6.01
N ALA A 56 -13.93 -31.06 -6.05
CA ALA A 56 -14.38 -29.67 -6.14
C ALA A 56 -14.05 -28.89 -4.86
N ALA A 57 -14.37 -29.46 -3.68
CA ALA A 57 -14.03 -28.86 -2.39
C ALA A 57 -12.52 -28.66 -2.23
N LYS A 58 -11.70 -29.67 -2.55
CA LYS A 58 -10.24 -29.54 -2.49
C LYS A 58 -9.69 -28.45 -3.42
N ARG A 59 -10.25 -28.30 -4.63
CA ARG A 59 -9.86 -27.22 -5.54
C ARG A 59 -10.27 -25.86 -5.00
N GLN A 60 -11.44 -25.75 -4.37
CA GLN A 60 -11.87 -24.54 -3.70
C GLN A 60 -10.93 -24.19 -2.55
N ASP A 61 -10.62 -25.14 -1.66
CA ASP A 61 -9.67 -24.92 -0.56
C ASP A 61 -8.29 -24.45 -1.05
N GLN A 62 -7.82 -25.00 -2.19
CA GLN A 62 -6.57 -24.57 -2.82
C GLN A 62 -6.66 -23.16 -3.40
N GLN A 63 -7.79 -22.81 -4.01
CA GLN A 63 -8.00 -21.48 -4.55
C GLN A 63 -8.10 -20.46 -3.42
N ASP A 64 -8.84 -20.77 -2.35
CA ASP A 64 -8.97 -19.91 -1.18
C ASP A 64 -7.60 -19.68 -0.50
N ALA A 65 -6.73 -20.70 -0.46
CA ALA A 65 -5.37 -20.55 0.03
C ALA A 65 -4.51 -19.63 -0.86
N ILE A 66 -4.58 -19.79 -2.19
CA ILE A 66 -3.87 -18.91 -3.13
C ILE A 66 -4.36 -17.47 -3.01
N ASP A 67 -5.68 -17.28 -2.94
CA ASP A 67 -6.29 -15.95 -2.85
C ASP A 67 -5.90 -15.28 -1.52
N ALA A 68 -5.89 -16.03 -0.41
CA ALA A 68 -5.44 -15.52 0.88
C ALA A 68 -3.95 -15.12 0.88
N ASP A 69 -3.08 -15.92 0.24
CA ASP A 69 -1.66 -15.60 0.10
C ASP A 69 -1.46 -14.32 -0.75
N LEU A 70 -2.20 -14.18 -1.85
CA LEU A 70 -2.15 -12.98 -2.71
C LEU A 70 -2.65 -11.73 -1.98
N GLU A 71 -3.72 -11.85 -1.20
CA GLU A 71 -4.24 -10.76 -0.37
C GLU A 71 -3.24 -10.35 0.72
N HIS A 72 -2.60 -11.32 1.36
CA HIS A 72 -1.55 -11.07 2.34
C HIS A 72 -0.37 -10.30 1.73
N ASP A 73 0.14 -10.75 0.58
CA ASP A 73 1.24 -10.09 -0.12
C ASP A 73 0.88 -8.66 -0.55
N ALA A 74 -0.35 -8.45 -1.03
CA ALA A 74 -0.85 -7.13 -1.40
C ALA A 74 -0.96 -6.20 -0.19
N ALA A 75 -1.42 -6.70 0.95
CA ALA A 75 -1.52 -5.95 2.20
C ALA A 75 -0.14 -5.57 2.74
N GLU A 76 0.82 -6.49 2.72
CA GLU A 76 2.21 -6.22 3.13
C GLU A 76 2.85 -5.15 2.24
N LYS A 77 2.70 -5.26 0.92
CA LYS A 77 3.20 -4.26 -0.03
C LYS A 77 2.57 -2.88 0.20
N ALA A 78 1.26 -2.83 0.45
CA ALA A 78 0.56 -1.58 0.74
C ALA A 78 1.04 -0.95 2.06
N TRP A 79 1.33 -1.77 3.06
CA TRP A 79 1.88 -1.33 4.34
C TRP A 79 3.29 -0.75 4.19
N LEU A 80 4.18 -1.45 3.49
CA LEU A 80 5.53 -0.97 3.19
C LEU A 80 5.50 0.35 2.41
N ALA A 81 4.65 0.45 1.38
CA ALA A 81 4.50 1.68 0.60
C ALA A 81 4.00 2.86 1.44
N ALA A 82 3.07 2.63 2.37
CA ALA A 82 2.59 3.67 3.27
C ALA A 82 3.69 4.11 4.25
N ARG A 83 4.48 3.15 4.76
CA ARG A 83 5.62 3.40 5.64
C ARG A 83 6.69 4.24 4.93
N ASP A 84 7.02 3.90 3.69
CA ASP A 84 7.96 4.65 2.86
C ASP A 84 7.44 6.06 2.53
N ALA A 85 6.15 6.20 2.23
CA ALA A 85 5.54 7.51 1.98
C ALA A 85 5.69 8.43 3.20
N ARG A 86 5.44 7.92 4.42
CA ARG A 86 5.69 8.66 5.67
C ARG A 86 7.15 9.04 5.80
N GLN A 87 8.08 8.09 5.68
CA GLN A 87 9.52 8.36 5.80
C GLN A 87 10.00 9.45 4.82
N ASN A 88 9.57 9.35 3.56
CA ASN A 88 9.98 10.29 2.53
C ASN A 88 9.36 11.68 2.75
N ALA A 89 8.09 11.76 3.17
CA ALA A 89 7.44 13.02 3.53
C ALA A 89 8.13 13.72 4.72
N ALA A 90 8.55 12.98 5.74
CA ALA A 90 9.32 13.56 6.85
C ALA A 90 10.63 14.19 6.39
N THR A 91 11.29 13.58 5.41
CA THR A 91 12.57 14.08 4.87
C THR A 91 12.42 15.47 4.25
N VAL A 92 11.27 15.76 3.60
CA VAL A 92 10.99 17.07 2.99
C VAL A 92 11.05 18.22 3.99
N VAL A 93 10.63 17.97 5.24
CA VAL A 93 10.61 18.97 6.32
C VAL A 93 11.73 18.78 7.35
N GLY A 94 12.65 17.83 7.12
CA GLY A 94 13.72 17.51 8.05
C GLY A 94 13.22 16.96 9.40
N LEU A 95 12.08 16.26 9.40
CA LEU A 95 11.56 15.57 10.57
C LEU A 95 12.34 14.26 10.77
N GLN A 96 12.84 14.03 11.98
CA GLN A 96 13.46 12.76 12.35
C GLN A 96 12.38 11.78 12.81
N THR A 97 12.32 10.62 12.18
CA THR A 97 11.33 9.57 12.42
C THR A 97 11.94 8.43 13.22
N THR A 98 11.11 7.78 14.04
CA THR A 98 11.42 6.49 14.67
C THR A 98 10.58 5.40 14.03
N ASP A 99 10.99 4.13 14.13
CA ASP A 99 10.21 3.02 13.57
C ASP A 99 8.77 3.00 14.10
N VAL A 100 8.60 3.20 15.41
CA VAL A 100 7.29 3.29 16.05
C VAL A 100 6.42 4.39 15.44
N MET A 101 7.00 5.53 15.06
CA MET A 101 6.27 6.62 14.42
C MET A 101 5.79 6.25 13.01
N LEU A 102 6.58 5.46 12.28
CA LEU A 102 6.23 5.03 10.92
C LEU A 102 5.12 3.99 10.89
N ASP A 103 4.82 3.36 12.02
CA ASP A 103 3.72 2.39 12.16
C ASP A 103 2.39 3.04 12.60
N LEU A 104 2.41 4.35 12.90
CA LEU A 104 1.21 5.10 13.29
C LEU A 104 0.36 5.53 12.09
N ALA A 105 -0.83 6.03 12.40
CA ALA A 105 -1.78 6.55 11.43
C ALA A 105 -1.24 7.79 10.68
N ASP A 106 -1.69 7.96 9.43
CA ASP A 106 -1.23 9.04 8.54
C ASP A 106 -1.54 10.43 9.11
N ASP A 107 -2.69 10.63 9.75
CA ASP A 107 -3.08 11.92 10.33
C ASP A 107 -2.12 12.37 11.45
N PHE A 108 -1.66 11.44 12.30
CA PHE A 108 -0.64 11.72 13.30
C PHE A 108 0.63 12.25 12.63
N PHE A 109 1.04 11.61 11.53
CA PHE A 109 2.24 12.00 10.80
C PHE A 109 2.10 13.38 10.15
N ILE A 110 0.94 13.67 9.55
CA ILE A 110 0.67 14.97 8.94
C ILE A 110 0.66 16.09 9.99
N ARG A 111 0.15 15.84 11.21
CA ARG A 111 0.27 16.80 12.32
C ARG A 111 1.72 17.09 12.67
N LYS A 112 2.60 16.08 12.70
CA LYS A 112 4.04 16.26 12.93
C LYS A 112 4.74 17.02 11.82
N ILE A 113 4.35 16.79 10.57
CA ILE A 113 4.80 17.61 9.44
C ILE A 113 4.36 19.06 9.63
N LEU A 114 3.10 19.30 9.98
CA LEU A 114 2.55 20.65 10.17
C LEU A 114 3.24 21.39 11.33
N GLU A 115 3.50 20.72 12.46
CA GLU A 115 4.25 21.27 13.59
C GLU A 115 5.68 21.68 13.19
N LYS A 116 6.30 20.94 12.26
CA LYS A 116 7.67 21.19 11.80
C LYS A 116 7.74 22.23 10.68
N ALA A 117 6.71 22.34 9.86
CA ALA A 117 6.67 23.23 8.71
C ALA A 117 6.69 24.70 9.16
N THR A 118 7.37 25.56 8.38
CA THR A 118 7.33 27.00 8.64
C THR A 118 5.92 27.53 8.39
N PRO A 119 5.31 28.28 9.33
CA PRO A 119 3.97 28.83 9.16
C PRO A 119 3.83 29.65 7.87
N GLY A 120 2.71 29.46 7.16
CA GLY A 120 2.40 30.18 5.92
C GLY A 120 3.06 29.61 4.65
N THR A 121 3.93 28.60 4.76
CA THR A 121 4.43 27.87 3.59
C THR A 121 3.33 27.03 2.93
N GLN A 122 3.50 26.71 1.65
CA GLN A 122 2.62 25.84 0.90
C GLN A 122 2.59 24.43 1.51
N ILE A 123 3.72 23.95 2.07
CA ILE A 123 3.74 22.69 2.82
C ILE A 123 2.78 22.74 4.02
N ALA A 124 2.83 23.80 4.83
CA ALA A 124 1.95 23.96 5.99
C ALA A 124 0.47 24.06 5.58
N ILE A 125 0.18 24.84 4.53
CA ILE A 125 -1.18 25.00 3.99
C ILE A 125 -1.71 23.65 3.48
N ALA A 126 -0.91 22.91 2.71
CA ALA A 126 -1.32 21.62 2.17
C ALA A 126 -1.51 20.55 3.27
N ALA A 127 -0.64 20.55 4.30
CA ALA A 127 -0.80 19.67 5.46
C ALA A 127 -2.11 19.95 6.21
N GLN A 128 -2.41 21.23 6.46
CA GLN A 128 -3.65 21.64 7.12
C GLN A 128 -4.88 21.26 6.29
N ASN A 129 -4.83 21.43 4.98
CA ASN A 129 -5.92 21.04 4.08
C ASN A 129 -6.16 19.53 4.12
N ALA A 130 -5.11 18.71 4.13
CA ALA A 130 -5.24 17.26 4.27
C ALA A 130 -5.89 16.89 5.61
N LEU A 131 -5.46 17.50 6.72
CA LEU A 131 -6.04 17.26 8.05
C LEU A 131 -7.48 17.74 8.21
N ASN A 132 -7.92 18.69 7.38
CA ASN A 132 -9.30 19.14 7.35
C ASN A 132 -10.22 18.15 6.62
N SER A 133 -9.66 17.21 5.85
CA SER A 133 -10.44 16.12 5.25
C SER A 133 -10.70 15.01 6.26
N ALA A 134 -11.91 14.45 6.21
CA ALA A 134 -12.28 13.25 6.95
C ALA A 134 -11.88 11.95 6.22
N GLU A 135 -11.39 12.05 4.97
CA GLU A 135 -11.11 10.90 4.12
C GLU A 135 -9.65 10.44 4.25
N PRO A 136 -9.38 9.18 4.68
CA PRO A 136 -8.01 8.66 4.77
C PRO A 136 -7.26 8.65 3.43
N ALA A 137 -7.99 8.61 2.31
CA ALA A 137 -7.41 8.70 0.98
C ALA A 137 -6.69 10.04 0.74
N ASP A 138 -7.22 11.14 1.27
CA ASP A 138 -6.62 12.47 1.13
C ASP A 138 -5.32 12.58 1.94
N TRP A 139 -5.27 11.95 3.10
CA TRP A 139 -4.06 11.88 3.93
C TRP A 139 -2.95 11.10 3.21
N LYS A 140 -3.30 9.94 2.65
CA LYS A 140 -2.37 9.14 1.83
C LYS A 140 -1.88 9.90 0.61
N ALA A 141 -2.77 10.59 -0.10
CA ALA A 141 -2.42 11.39 -1.27
C ALA A 141 -1.45 12.53 -0.90
N TYR A 142 -1.67 13.20 0.23
CA TYR A 142 -0.78 14.23 0.71
C TYR A 142 0.64 13.70 0.98
N LEU A 143 0.76 12.57 1.70
CA LEU A 143 2.06 11.97 2.03
C LEU A 143 2.77 11.40 0.80
N ALA A 144 2.03 10.83 -0.14
CA ALA A 144 2.59 10.23 -1.35
C ALA A 144 3.09 11.27 -2.35
N THR A 145 2.33 12.35 -2.59
CA THR A 145 2.63 13.31 -3.66
C THR A 145 2.39 14.77 -3.27
N GLY A 146 1.39 15.04 -2.43
CA GLY A 146 0.97 16.40 -2.10
C GLY A 146 2.06 17.26 -1.44
N ILE A 147 2.86 16.67 -0.54
CA ILE A 147 3.95 17.39 0.15
C ILE A 147 5.06 17.85 -0.82
N TYR A 148 5.39 17.05 -1.84
CA TYR A 148 6.40 17.43 -2.84
C TYR A 148 5.88 18.54 -3.75
N ALA A 149 4.64 18.43 -4.22
CA ALA A 149 4.01 19.50 -4.97
C ALA A 149 3.93 20.81 -4.16
N ALA A 150 3.72 20.72 -2.85
CA ALA A 150 3.76 21.88 -1.97
C ALA A 150 5.19 22.46 -1.85
N ARG A 151 6.21 21.60 -1.66
CA ARG A 151 7.62 22.01 -1.63
C ARG A 151 8.05 22.72 -2.90
N ASP A 152 7.65 22.22 -4.06
CA ASP A 152 7.98 22.82 -5.35
C ASP A 152 7.39 24.23 -5.49
N ARG A 153 6.16 24.44 -4.99
CA ARG A 153 5.55 25.77 -4.95
C ARG A 153 6.29 26.70 -3.98
N ASP A 154 6.71 26.21 -2.81
CA ASP A 154 7.54 27.01 -1.88
C ASP A 154 8.86 27.44 -2.53
N VAL A 155 9.55 26.52 -3.22
CA VAL A 155 10.79 26.83 -3.95
C VAL A 155 10.53 27.83 -5.08
N ALA A 156 9.43 27.70 -5.80
CA ALA A 156 9.07 28.65 -6.86
C ALA A 156 8.84 30.06 -6.29
N ILE A 157 8.10 30.18 -5.18
CA ILE A 157 7.86 31.45 -4.49
C ILE A 157 9.18 32.07 -4.01
N GLU A 158 10.04 31.28 -3.37
CA GLU A 158 11.35 31.75 -2.89
C GLU A 158 12.22 32.25 -4.05
N ASN A 159 12.23 31.53 -5.17
CA ASN A 159 12.98 31.92 -6.37
C ASN A 159 12.43 33.21 -6.98
N GLU A 160 11.10 33.36 -7.04
CA GLU A 160 10.46 34.57 -7.55
C GLU A 160 10.78 35.80 -6.68
N GLN A 161 10.74 35.64 -5.36
CA GLN A 161 11.14 36.69 -4.41
C GLN A 161 12.60 37.11 -4.63
N LYS A 162 13.53 36.15 -4.67
CA LYS A 162 14.95 36.43 -4.95
C LYS A 162 15.15 37.10 -6.31
N ALA A 163 14.41 36.67 -7.33
CA ALA A 163 14.46 37.28 -8.65
C ALA A 163 13.97 38.73 -8.62
N ALA A 164 12.89 39.02 -7.88
CA ALA A 164 12.37 40.38 -7.69
C ALA A 164 13.39 41.28 -6.98
N GLU A 165 14.03 40.79 -5.92
CA GLU A 165 15.10 41.49 -5.20
C GLU A 165 16.29 41.80 -6.12
N ASN A 166 16.76 40.82 -6.89
CA ASN A 166 17.86 41.02 -7.84
C ASN A 166 17.53 42.06 -8.92
N ARG A 167 16.28 42.07 -9.40
CA ARG A 167 15.78 43.10 -10.32
C ARG A 167 15.77 44.47 -9.65
N GLN A 168 15.34 44.58 -8.39
CA GLN A 168 15.36 45.83 -7.64
C GLN A 168 16.80 46.36 -7.48
N VAL A 169 17.73 45.53 -6.99
CA VAL A 169 19.15 45.90 -6.84
C VAL A 169 19.74 46.35 -8.17
N THR A 170 19.40 45.68 -9.28
CA THR A 170 19.88 46.06 -10.61
C THR A 170 19.35 47.44 -11.05
N ARG A 171 18.08 47.77 -10.75
CA ARG A 171 17.52 49.10 -11.02
C ARG A 171 18.23 50.18 -10.19
N GLU A 172 18.53 49.91 -8.92
CA GLU A 172 19.26 50.83 -8.05
C GLU A 172 20.70 51.08 -8.55
N ILE A 173 21.40 50.02 -8.99
CA ILE A 173 22.72 50.14 -9.62
C ILE A 173 22.65 51.03 -10.86
N LYS A 174 21.64 50.81 -11.72
CA LYS A 174 21.41 51.60 -12.93
C LYS A 174 21.20 53.08 -12.57
N ALA A 175 20.27 53.38 -11.67
CA ALA A 175 19.93 54.74 -11.26
C ALA A 175 21.15 55.46 -10.65
N ARG A 176 21.93 54.78 -9.80
CA ARG A 176 23.17 55.35 -9.25
C ARG A 176 24.22 55.60 -10.32
N ALA A 177 24.34 54.73 -11.31
CA ALA A 177 25.27 54.90 -12.43
C ALA A 177 24.87 56.06 -13.35
N GLU A 178 23.57 56.28 -13.56
CA GLU A 178 23.02 57.43 -14.29
C GLU A 178 23.26 58.73 -13.54
N ASN A 179 22.90 58.79 -12.25
CA ASN A 179 23.05 59.99 -11.41
C ASN A 179 24.52 60.35 -11.12
N GLY A 180 25.43 59.37 -11.12
CA GLY A 180 26.86 59.56 -10.89
C GLY A 180 27.64 60.07 -12.11
N GLY A 181 26.99 60.26 -13.27
CA GLY A 181 27.55 60.98 -14.43
C GLY A 181 28.72 60.33 -15.20
N MET A 182 29.27 59.18 -14.79
CA MET A 182 30.49 58.62 -15.43
C MET A 182 30.56 57.08 -15.54
N ARG A 183 29.44 56.36 -15.74
CA ARG A 183 29.49 54.89 -15.96
C ARG A 183 28.55 54.37 -17.07
N PRO A 184 28.66 54.85 -18.33
CA PRO A 184 27.74 54.48 -19.42
C PRO A 184 27.71 52.98 -19.73
N ARG A 185 28.85 52.30 -19.62
CA ARG A 185 28.93 50.83 -19.80
C ARG A 185 28.15 50.08 -18.71
N LEU A 186 28.12 50.58 -17.48
CA LEU A 186 27.39 49.97 -16.38
C LEU A 186 25.88 50.16 -16.54
N VAL A 187 25.45 51.34 -17.00
CA VAL A 187 24.05 51.61 -17.33
C VAL A 187 23.56 50.67 -18.43
N ALA A 188 24.34 50.52 -19.51
CA ALA A 188 24.02 49.59 -20.59
C ALA A 188 23.96 48.13 -20.10
N ALA A 189 24.94 47.69 -19.31
CA ALA A 189 24.96 46.34 -18.73
C ALA A 189 23.75 46.09 -17.81
N ALA A 190 23.35 47.07 -16.99
CA ALA A 190 22.17 46.97 -16.14
C ALA A 190 20.87 46.93 -16.95
N ALA A 191 20.77 47.70 -18.03
CA ALA A 191 19.63 47.63 -18.94
C ALA A 191 19.54 46.25 -19.63
N THR A 192 20.66 45.71 -20.11
CA THR A 192 20.71 44.36 -20.69
C THR A 192 20.37 43.28 -19.66
N ALA A 193 20.83 43.41 -18.42
CA ALA A 193 20.50 42.46 -17.35
C ALA A 193 18.99 42.47 -17.01
N LEU A 194 18.36 43.65 -16.95
CA LEU A 194 16.93 43.79 -16.71
C LEU A 194 16.05 43.32 -17.89
N ALA A 195 16.55 43.41 -19.11
CA ALA A 195 15.87 42.91 -20.31
C ALA A 195 16.11 41.41 -20.56
N GLY A 196 17.10 40.82 -19.87
CA GLY A 196 17.50 39.42 -20.00
C GLY A 196 16.96 38.54 -18.88
N SER A 197 17.69 37.45 -18.60
CA SER A 197 17.30 36.46 -17.59
C SER A 197 17.69 36.87 -16.16
N ASP A 198 17.09 36.23 -15.15
CA ASP A 198 17.45 36.43 -13.73
C ASP A 198 18.93 36.10 -13.43
N GLN A 199 19.57 35.23 -14.23
CA GLN A 199 21.02 35.00 -14.12
C GLN A 199 21.83 36.25 -14.46
N SER A 200 21.36 37.06 -15.42
CA SER A 200 22.03 38.29 -15.82
C SER A 200 21.97 39.35 -14.71
N THR A 201 20.85 39.44 -13.97
CA THR A 201 20.72 40.37 -12.83
C THR A 201 21.58 39.92 -11.64
N ILE A 202 21.67 38.61 -11.36
CA ILE A 202 22.55 38.03 -10.32
C ILE A 202 24.03 38.29 -10.60
N LEU A 203 24.49 38.06 -11.83
CA LEU A 203 25.90 38.26 -12.19
C LEU A 203 26.31 39.72 -12.05
N LEU A 204 25.43 40.64 -12.47
CA LEU A 204 25.70 42.06 -12.38
C LEU A 204 25.69 42.57 -10.93
N SER A 205 24.71 42.17 -10.11
CA SER A 205 24.65 42.58 -8.70
C SER A 205 25.88 42.11 -7.93
N ARG A 206 26.32 40.86 -8.14
CA ARG A 206 27.53 40.29 -7.51
C ARG A 206 28.83 40.93 -8.00
N HIS A 207 28.88 41.36 -9.27
CA HIS A 207 30.07 42.03 -9.81
C HIS A 207 30.16 43.49 -9.32
N ALA A 208 29.04 44.21 -9.29
CA ALA A 208 28.99 45.58 -8.79
C ALA A 208 29.27 45.66 -7.27
N GLY A 209 28.73 44.71 -6.49
CA GLY A 209 28.95 44.66 -5.03
C GLY A 209 30.39 44.38 -4.61
N ARG A 210 31.17 43.63 -5.39
CA ARG A 210 32.61 43.40 -5.13
C ARG A 210 33.50 44.61 -5.41
N THR A 211 33.00 45.62 -6.12
CA THR A 211 33.75 46.88 -6.38
C THR A 211 33.53 47.96 -5.31
N HIS A 212 32.88 47.59 -4.19
CA HIS A 212 32.65 48.45 -3.04
C HIS A 212 33.02 47.71 -1.74
N THR A 213 34.32 47.54 -1.53
CA THR A 213 34.89 47.36 -0.18
C THR A 213 35.95 48.45 -0.05
N PRO A 214 35.82 49.40 0.89
CA PRO A 214 36.87 50.39 1.15
C PRO A 214 38.15 49.72 1.66
#